data_AF-A0A6M8N3B8-F1
#
_entry.id   AF-A0A6M8N3B8-F1
#
_cell.length_a   1.000
_cell.length_b   1.000
_cell.length_c   1.000
_cell.angle_alpha   90.00
_cell.angle_beta   90.00
_cell.angle_gamma   90.00
#
_symmetry.space_group_name_H-M   'P 1'
#
loop_
_entity.id
_entity.type
_entity.pdbx_description
1 polymer ?
#
loop_
_entity_poly.entity_id
_entity_poly.type
_entity_poly.pdbx_seq_one_letter_code
_entity_poly.pdbx_strand_id
1 'polypeptide(L)'
;MISVHSKLVSRITKMLLIGLTTYTVLFILFKAIIYFQSVKQKENLVRDIQIQKEQTEIIKNKVNEVKKKIENLEKIYVQKEELENKIKDIFQRMSLLDYQLNYVDARKMCVDRYIIVARADYQSEKGLKAIEGILSYLGEIKKSENDENLYFVNYIAKPRDIK
;
A
#
# COMPACT_ATOMS: atom_id res chain seq x y z
N MET A 1 -51.77 21.42 -71.18
CA MET A 1 -52.12 22.21 -69.98
C MET A 1 -52.74 21.26 -68.97
N ILE A 2 -51.99 20.80 -67.96
CA ILE A 2 -52.52 19.85 -66.97
C ILE A 2 -53.42 20.66 -66.03
N SER A 3 -54.74 20.53 -66.20
CA SER A 3 -55.72 21.20 -65.35
C SER A 3 -55.71 20.48 -63.99
N VAL A 4 -55.01 21.07 -63.03
CA VAL A 4 -54.97 20.55 -61.67
C VAL A 4 -56.24 21.00 -60.95
N HIS A 5 -57.05 20.04 -60.52
CA HIS A 5 -58.28 20.33 -59.78
C HIS A 5 -57.92 20.90 -58.40
N SER A 6 -58.06 22.23 -58.24
CA SER A 6 -57.57 23.01 -57.08
C SER A 6 -58.06 22.47 -55.71
N LYS A 7 -59.23 21.83 -55.67
CA LYS A 7 -59.79 21.19 -54.47
C LYS A 7 -58.99 19.96 -54.00
N LEU A 8 -58.40 19.17 -54.90
CA LEU A 8 -57.58 18.00 -54.55
C LEU A 8 -56.23 18.44 -53.98
N VAL A 9 -55.59 19.43 -54.60
CA VAL A 9 -54.32 20.00 -54.13
C VAL A 9 -54.47 20.54 -52.71
N SER A 10 -55.54 21.32 -52.46
CA SER A 10 -55.79 21.90 -51.13
C SER A 10 -55.96 20.84 -50.03
N ARG A 11 -56.64 19.71 -50.31
CA ARG A 11 -56.77 18.61 -49.33
C ARG A 11 -55.44 17.92 -49.06
N ILE A 12 -54.65 17.64 -50.10
CA ILE A 12 -53.33 17.00 -49.95
C ILE A 12 -52.40 17.90 -49.14
N THR A 13 -52.36 19.20 -49.44
CA THR A 13 -51.54 20.16 -48.67
C THR A 13 -51.96 20.24 -47.20
N LYS A 14 -53.26 20.17 -46.89
CA LYS A 14 -53.75 20.15 -45.50
C LYS A 14 -53.34 18.88 -44.75
N MET A 15 -53.46 17.72 -45.37
CA MET A 15 -53.02 16.44 -44.78
C MET A 15 -51.51 16.42 -44.54
N LEU A 16 -50.73 16.94 -45.48
CA LEU A 16 -49.27 17.04 -45.37
C LEU A 16 -48.86 18.00 -44.25
N LEU A 17 -49.54 19.15 -44.13
CA LEU A 17 -49.36 20.08 -43.00
C LEU A 17 -49.66 19.41 -41.66
N ILE A 18 -50.79 18.70 -41.53
CA ILE A 18 -51.15 17.99 -40.28
C ILE A 18 -50.10 16.91 -39.93
N GLY A 19 -49.64 16.16 -40.92
CA GLY A 19 -48.58 15.16 -40.75
C GLY A 19 -47.28 15.79 -40.25
N LEU A 20 -46.90 16.93 -40.83
CA LEU A 20 -45.69 17.66 -40.46
C LEU A 20 -45.79 18.25 -39.05
N THR A 21 -46.94 18.83 -38.69
CA THR A 21 -47.18 19.32 -37.32
C THR A 21 -47.11 18.19 -36.30
N THR A 22 -47.77 17.05 -36.57
CA THR A 22 -47.73 15.88 -35.67
C THR A 22 -46.32 15.35 -35.48
N TYR A 23 -45.54 15.26 -36.58
CA TYR A 23 -44.14 14.84 -36.52
C TYR A 23 -43.29 15.79 -35.68
N THR A 24 -43.44 17.11 -35.85
CA THR A 24 -42.68 18.09 -35.07
C THR A 24 -42.99 18.00 -33.57
N VAL A 25 -44.26 17.80 -33.19
CA VAL A 25 -44.64 17.63 -31.78
C VAL A 25 -44.04 16.35 -31.20
N LEU A 26 -44.11 15.22 -31.91
CA LEU A 26 -43.52 13.95 -31.48
C LEU A 26 -41.99 14.05 -31.34
N PHE A 27 -41.32 14.74 -32.26
CA PHE A 27 -39.88 14.96 -32.21
C PHE A 27 -39.48 15.78 -30.98
N ILE A 28 -40.21 16.86 -30.67
CA ILE A 28 -39.96 17.69 -29.49
C ILE A 28 -40.15 16.87 -28.21
N LEU A 29 -41.22 16.07 -28.12
CA LEU A 29 -41.46 15.19 -26.96
C LEU A 29 -40.34 14.16 -26.78
N PHE A 30 -39.90 13.52 -27.86
CA PHE A 30 -38.83 12.53 -27.82
C PHE A 30 -37.49 13.16 -27.36
N LYS A 31 -37.17 14.35 -27.86
CA LYS A 31 -35.98 15.11 -27.43
C LYS A 31 -36.07 15.55 -25.97
N ALA A 32 -37.24 15.96 -25.49
CA ALA A 32 -37.45 16.31 -24.10
C ALA A 32 -37.21 15.10 -23.17
N ILE A 33 -37.74 13.92 -23.53
CA ILE A 33 -37.52 12.68 -22.74
C ILE A 33 -36.03 12.35 -22.65
N ILE A 34 -35.31 12.38 -23.77
CA ILE A 34 -33.86 12.11 -23.79
C ILE A 34 -33.09 13.13 -22.93
N TYR A 35 -33.46 14.40 -23.03
CA TYR A 35 -32.85 15.45 -22.23
C TYR A 35 -33.02 15.21 -20.73
N PHE A 36 -34.25 14.89 -20.27
CA PHE A 36 -34.50 14.57 -18.86
C PHE A 36 -33.73 13.34 -18.38
N GLN A 37 -33.67 12.28 -19.19
CA GLN A 37 -32.86 11.10 -18.86
C GLN A 37 -31.37 11.44 -18.75
N SER A 38 -30.84 12.24 -19.67
CA SER A 38 -29.44 12.66 -19.67
C SER A 38 -29.09 13.53 -18.45
N VAL A 39 -29.97 14.47 -18.07
CA VAL A 39 -29.79 15.28 -16.85
C VAL A 39 -29.75 14.40 -15.61
N LYS A 40 -30.69 13.45 -15.48
CA LYS A 40 -30.72 12.53 -14.33
C LYS A 40 -29.47 11.64 -14.26
N GLN A 41 -29.00 11.13 -15.41
CA GLN A 41 -27.75 10.37 -15.47
C GLN A 41 -26.56 11.22 -15.03
N LYS A 42 -26.49 12.48 -15.49
CA LYS A 42 -25.43 13.41 -15.09
C LYS A 42 -25.46 13.67 -13.59
N GLU A 43 -26.62 13.90 -12.99
CA GLU A 43 -26.75 14.10 -11.53
C GLU A 43 -26.29 12.88 -10.74
N ASN A 44 -26.68 11.67 -11.16
CA ASN A 44 -26.24 10.44 -10.52
C ASN A 44 -24.72 10.26 -10.62
N LEU A 45 -24.14 10.49 -11.81
CA LEU A 45 -22.69 10.44 -12.02
C LEU A 45 -21.94 11.44 -11.15
N VAL A 46 -22.44 12.68 -11.03
CA VAL A 46 -21.84 13.71 -10.17
C VAL A 46 -21.89 13.29 -8.71
N ARG A 47 -23.02 12.73 -8.26
CA ARG A 47 -23.18 12.22 -6.89
C ARG A 47 -22.21 11.06 -6.62
N ASP A 48 -22.10 10.10 -7.53
CA ASP A 48 -21.21 8.95 -7.38
C ASP A 48 -19.74 9.39 -7.33
N ILE A 49 -19.34 10.35 -8.17
CA ILE A 49 -17.99 10.94 -8.13
C ILE A 49 -17.74 11.62 -6.78
N GLN A 50 -18.72 12.34 -6.24
CA GLN A 50 -18.56 13.01 -4.95
C GLN A 50 -18.41 12.01 -3.79
N ILE A 51 -19.21 10.95 -3.78
CA ILE A 51 -19.11 9.86 -2.79
C ILE A 51 -17.73 9.18 -2.89
N GLN A 52 -17.28 8.86 -4.11
CA GLN A 52 -15.96 8.24 -4.31
C GLN A 52 -14.81 9.15 -3.88
N LYS A 53 -14.91 10.47 -4.11
CA LYS A 53 -13.93 11.44 -3.62
C LYS A 53 -13.88 11.46 -2.09
N GLU A 54 -15.03 11.52 -1.43
CA GLU A 54 -15.11 11.51 0.03
C GLU A 54 -14.54 10.20 0.62
N GLN A 55 -14.88 9.06 0.04
CA GLN A 55 -14.31 7.76 0.43
C GLN A 55 -12.79 7.74 0.24
N THR A 56 -12.29 8.30 -0.86
CA THR A 56 -10.84 8.40 -1.13
C THR A 56 -10.15 9.30 -0.10
N GLU A 57 -10.75 10.42 0.28
CA GLU A 57 -10.21 11.30 1.32
C GLU A 57 -10.18 10.63 2.69
N ILE A 58 -11.24 9.89 3.06
CA ILE A 58 -11.27 9.12 4.31
C ILE A 58 -10.15 8.08 4.32
N ILE A 59 -9.96 7.34 3.22
CA ILE A 59 -8.89 6.35 3.11
C ILE A 59 -7.52 7.04 3.19
N LYS A 60 -7.32 8.15 2.48
CA LYS A 60 -6.07 8.92 2.52
C LYS A 60 -5.74 9.40 3.93
N ASN A 61 -6.74 9.88 4.67
CA ASN A 61 -6.57 10.30 6.06
C ASN A 61 -6.20 9.12 6.96
N LYS A 62 -6.86 7.98 6.83
CA LYS A 62 -6.50 6.74 7.56
C LYS A 62 -5.07 6.29 7.26
N VAL A 63 -4.65 6.31 6.00
CA VAL A 63 -3.27 5.98 5.60
C VAL A 63 -2.28 6.94 6.26
N ASN A 64 -2.56 8.25 6.26
CA ASN A 64 -1.71 9.24 6.91
C ASN A 64 -1.63 9.04 8.43
N GLU A 65 -2.74 8.71 9.09
CA GLU A 65 -2.76 8.40 10.52
C GLU A 65 -1.93 7.15 10.85
N VAL A 66 -2.09 6.08 10.07
CA VAL A 66 -1.30 4.85 10.25
C VAL A 66 0.18 5.13 10.01
N LYS A 67 0.53 5.90 8.96
CA LYS A 67 1.90 6.30 8.69
C LYS A 67 2.52 7.06 9.86
N LYS A 68 1.80 8.03 10.43
CA LYS A 68 2.24 8.75 11.64
C LYS A 68 2.43 7.83 12.84
N LYS A 69 1.53 6.85 13.03
CA LYS A 69 1.67 5.85 14.10
C LYS A 69 2.92 4.99 13.91
N ILE A 70 3.21 4.54 12.69
CA ILE A 70 4.42 3.77 12.36
C ILE A 70 5.66 4.63 12.64
N GLU A 71 5.71 5.87 12.15
CA GLU A 71 6.83 6.78 12.39
C GLU A 71 7.08 7.04 13.89
N ASN A 72 5.99 7.19 14.66
CA ASN A 72 6.10 7.34 16.11
C ASN A 72 6.62 6.08 16.79
N LEU A 73 6.14 4.90 16.37
CA LEU A 73 6.66 3.62 16.89
C LEU A 73 8.13 3.45 16.54
N GLU A 74 8.54 3.72 15.30
CA GLU A 74 9.94 3.58 14.88
C GLU A 74 10.91 4.45 15.69
N LYS A 75 10.48 5.62 16.16
CA LYS A 75 11.30 6.48 17.03
C LYS A 75 11.53 5.90 18.42
N ILE A 76 10.61 5.07 18.91
CA ILE A 76 10.70 4.42 20.23
C ILE A 76 11.72 3.28 20.19
N TYR A 77 11.85 2.59 19.05
CA TYR A 77 12.77 1.45 18.92
C TYR A 77 14.19 1.88 18.51
N VAL A 78 15.14 1.00 18.80
CA VAL A 78 16.56 1.20 18.51
C VAL A 78 16.79 1.27 16.99
N GLN A 79 17.57 2.25 16.55
CA GLN A 79 17.98 2.39 15.15
C GLN A 79 19.06 1.36 14.80
N LYS A 80 19.18 1.02 13.50
CA LYS A 80 20.12 0.00 13.02
C LYS A 80 21.56 0.33 13.43
N GLU A 81 21.95 1.60 13.29
CA GLU A 81 23.30 2.09 13.57
C GLU A 81 23.65 1.96 15.06
N GLU A 82 22.69 2.24 15.94
CA GLU A 82 22.87 2.09 17.38
C GLU A 82 22.96 0.60 17.78
N LEU A 83 22.13 -0.25 17.17
CA LEU A 83 22.18 -1.69 17.38
C LEU A 83 23.54 -2.25 16.94
N GLU A 84 24.01 -1.86 15.76
CA GLU A 84 25.31 -2.28 15.22
C GLU A 84 26.45 -1.96 16.17
N ASN A 85 26.50 -0.72 16.69
CA ASN A 85 27.54 -0.32 17.63
C ASN A 85 27.49 -1.15 18.93
N LYS A 86 26.29 -1.38 19.48
CA LYS A 86 26.12 -2.21 20.68
C LYS A 86 26.57 -3.66 20.47
N ILE A 87 26.20 -4.26 19.34
CA ILE A 87 26.54 -5.66 19.05
C ILE A 87 28.04 -5.81 18.77
N LYS A 88 28.65 -4.89 18.01
CA LYS A 88 30.10 -4.89 17.78
C LYS A 88 30.87 -4.78 19.09
N ASP A 89 30.45 -3.91 19.99
CA ASP A 89 31.07 -3.74 21.30
C ASP A 89 30.94 -5.02 22.17
N ILE A 90 29.77 -5.66 22.17
CA ILE A 90 29.58 -6.97 22.86
C ILE A 90 30.51 -8.03 22.26
N PHE A 91 30.57 -8.15 20.94
CA PHE A 91 31.38 -9.16 20.27
C PHE A 91 32.88 -8.93 20.48
N GLN A 92 33.34 -7.68 20.49
CA GLN A 92 34.73 -7.34 20.78
C GLN A 92 35.12 -7.71 22.21
N ARG A 93 34.25 -7.46 23.20
CA ARG A 93 34.51 -7.80 24.61
C ARG A 93 34.47 -9.31 24.88
N MET A 94 33.65 -10.04 24.12
CA MET A 94 33.47 -11.48 24.30
C MET A 94 34.45 -12.31 23.46
N SER A 95 35.15 -11.70 22.49
CA SER A 95 36.12 -12.43 21.67
C SER A 95 37.35 -12.80 22.50
N LEU A 96 37.75 -14.07 22.44
CA LEU A 96 38.88 -14.65 23.15
C LEU A 96 39.78 -15.39 22.14
N LEU A 97 40.96 -15.86 22.57
CA LEU A 97 41.87 -16.61 21.70
C LEU A 97 41.22 -17.86 21.07
N ASP A 98 40.33 -18.53 21.81
CA ASP A 98 39.68 -19.78 21.38
C ASP A 98 38.50 -19.57 20.40
N TYR A 99 37.92 -18.37 20.36
CA TYR A 99 36.81 -18.04 19.47
C TYR A 99 36.66 -16.52 19.25
N GLN A 100 36.29 -16.15 18.03
CA GLN A 100 36.06 -14.78 17.61
C GLN A 100 34.68 -14.63 16.98
N LEU A 101 33.98 -13.55 17.37
CA LEU A 101 32.68 -13.18 16.83
C LEU A 101 32.81 -11.89 16.02
N ASN A 102 32.43 -11.95 14.75
CA ASN A 102 32.48 -10.83 13.84
C ASN A 102 31.06 -10.45 13.40
N TYR A 103 30.67 -9.21 13.66
CA TYR A 103 29.41 -8.67 13.13
C TYR A 103 29.55 -8.44 11.62
N VAL A 104 28.61 -8.97 10.84
CA VAL A 104 28.59 -8.80 9.38
C VAL A 104 27.59 -7.71 9.00
N ASP A 105 26.32 -7.88 9.38
CA ASP A 105 25.25 -6.92 9.10
C ASP A 105 24.04 -7.15 10.02
N ALA A 106 23.10 -6.21 10.04
CA ALA A 106 21.79 -6.37 10.66
C ALA A 106 20.70 -5.95 9.68
N ARG A 107 19.71 -6.81 9.46
CA ARG A 107 18.57 -6.54 8.59
C ARG A 107 17.31 -6.32 9.42
N LYS A 108 16.67 -5.16 9.24
CA LYS A 108 15.37 -4.87 9.86
C LYS A 108 14.28 -5.72 9.20
N MET A 109 13.54 -6.48 9.99
CA MET A 109 12.40 -7.28 9.53
C MET A 109 11.09 -6.60 9.90
N CYS A 110 10.97 -6.15 11.16
CA CYS A 110 9.82 -5.43 11.70
C CYS A 110 10.30 -4.19 12.45
N VAL A 111 9.37 -3.37 12.94
CA VAL A 111 9.67 -2.17 13.75
C VAL A 111 10.55 -2.51 14.97
N ASP A 112 10.31 -3.68 15.57
CA ASP A 112 10.94 -4.18 16.79
C ASP A 112 11.89 -5.38 16.56
N ARG A 113 12.09 -5.83 15.32
CA ARG A 113 12.87 -7.06 15.03
C ARG A 113 13.96 -6.85 14.01
N TYR A 114 15.14 -7.36 14.35
CA TYR A 114 16.32 -7.37 13.51
C TYR A 114 16.85 -8.80 13.37
N ILE A 115 17.30 -9.15 12.17
CA ILE A 115 18.13 -10.32 11.96
C ILE A 115 19.58 -9.85 11.97
N ILE A 116 20.32 -10.22 13.00
CA ILE A 116 21.75 -9.97 13.10
C ILE A 116 22.46 -11.11 12.37
N VAL A 117 23.37 -10.75 11.48
CA VAL A 117 24.25 -11.67 10.77
C VAL A 117 25.62 -11.61 11.44
N ALA A 118 26.04 -12.72 12.01
CA ALA A 118 27.31 -12.87 12.70
C ALA A 118 28.12 -14.00 12.06
N ARG A 119 29.42 -13.77 11.90
CA ARG A 119 30.39 -14.81 11.55
C ARG A 119 31.12 -15.22 12.82
N ALA A 120 31.25 -16.51 13.03
CA ALA A 120 31.89 -17.08 14.19
C ALA A 120 33.07 -17.96 13.76
N ASP A 121 34.25 -17.64 14.28
CA ASP A 121 35.47 -18.40 14.07
C ASP A 121 35.84 -19.08 15.40
N TYR A 122 36.06 -20.39 15.42
CA TYR A 122 36.35 -21.15 16.63
C TYR A 122 37.37 -22.26 16.39
N GLN A 123 38.19 -22.54 17.40
CA GLN A 123 39.22 -23.58 17.32
C GLN A 123 38.87 -24.84 18.13
N SER A 124 37.93 -24.75 19.06
CA SER A 124 37.55 -25.86 19.95
C SER A 124 36.02 -26.01 20.05
N GLU A 125 35.55 -27.22 20.40
CA GLU A 125 34.13 -27.49 20.65
C GLU A 125 33.59 -26.65 21.82
N LYS A 126 34.45 -26.32 22.79
CA LYS A 126 34.11 -25.40 23.89
C LYS A 126 33.89 -23.97 23.38
N GLY A 127 34.70 -23.51 22.42
CA GLY A 127 34.54 -22.22 21.76
C GLY A 127 33.22 -22.14 20.98
N LEU A 128 32.85 -23.20 20.26
CA LEU A 128 31.57 -23.30 19.57
C LEU A 128 30.37 -23.15 20.53
N LYS A 129 30.38 -23.91 21.64
CA LYS A 129 29.32 -23.81 22.67
C LYS A 129 29.24 -22.41 23.30
N ALA A 130 30.38 -21.74 23.47
CA ALA A 130 30.41 -20.37 23.99
C ALA A 130 29.77 -19.38 23.00
N ILE A 131 30.10 -19.48 21.70
CA ILE A 131 29.49 -18.68 20.64
C ILE A 131 27.97 -18.88 20.62
N GLU A 132 27.50 -20.12 20.60
CA GLU A 132 26.06 -20.43 20.61
C GLU A 132 25.38 -19.88 21.86
N GLY A 133 26.04 -19.91 23.02
CA GLY A 133 25.58 -19.28 24.25
C GLY A 133 25.43 -17.76 24.14
N ILE A 134 26.43 -17.07 23.57
CA ILE A 134 26.41 -15.62 23.38
C ILE A 134 25.31 -15.23 22.38
N LEU A 135 25.22 -15.91 21.25
CA LEU A 135 24.23 -15.61 20.22
C LEU A 135 22.80 -15.94 20.69
N SER A 136 22.61 -17.03 21.44
CA SER A 136 21.31 -17.40 22.02
C SER A 136 20.83 -16.44 23.10
N TYR A 137 21.75 -15.81 23.84
CA TYR A 137 21.40 -14.74 24.77
C TYR A 137 20.81 -13.51 24.07
N LEU A 138 21.27 -13.23 22.84
CA LEU A 138 20.76 -12.13 22.03
C LEU A 138 19.40 -12.46 21.40
N GLY A 139 19.15 -13.72 21.05
CA GLY A 139 17.88 -14.14 20.48
C GLY A 139 17.90 -15.54 19.91
N GLU A 140 16.90 -15.86 19.09
CA GLU A 140 16.81 -17.18 18.46
C GLU A 140 17.86 -17.31 17.35
N ILE A 141 18.68 -18.37 17.42
CA ILE A 141 19.80 -18.59 16.49
C ILE A 141 19.42 -19.57 15.38
N LYS A 142 19.87 -19.28 14.17
CA LYS A 142 19.81 -20.20 13.04
C LYS A 142 21.15 -20.19 12.31
N LYS A 143 21.77 -21.36 12.18
CA LYS A 143 22.99 -21.54 11.40
C LYS A 143 22.67 -21.56 9.90
N SER A 144 23.55 -21.01 9.08
CA SER A 144 23.42 -21.08 7.62
C SER A 144 23.61 -22.52 7.14
N GLU A 145 22.81 -22.94 6.15
CA GLU A 145 22.97 -24.24 5.49
C GLU A 145 24.18 -24.25 4.54
N ASN A 146 24.61 -23.08 4.08
CA ASN A 146 25.66 -22.93 3.06
C ASN A 146 27.04 -22.54 3.63
N ASP A 147 27.11 -22.02 4.87
CA ASP A 147 28.35 -21.54 5.49
C ASP A 147 28.34 -21.93 6.97
N GLU A 148 29.25 -22.82 7.37
CA GLU A 148 29.30 -23.35 8.72
C GLU A 148 29.67 -22.30 9.78
N ASN A 149 30.26 -21.18 9.36
CA ASN A 149 30.67 -20.13 10.28
C ASN A 149 29.66 -18.97 10.32
N LEU A 150 28.56 -19.05 9.57
CA LEU A 150 27.57 -17.98 9.48
C LEU A 150 26.33 -18.28 10.32
N TYR A 151 25.99 -17.34 11.20
CA TYR A 151 24.86 -17.42 12.11
C TYR A 151 23.92 -16.23 11.91
N PHE A 152 22.63 -16.52 11.97
CA PHE A 152 21.54 -15.55 11.96
C PHE A 152 20.90 -15.52 13.34
N VAL A 153 20.79 -14.34 13.94
CA VAL A 153 20.15 -14.15 15.25
C VAL A 153 18.92 -13.29 15.07
N ASN A 154 17.76 -13.82 15.44
CA ASN A 154 16.51 -13.09 15.51
C ASN A 154 16.45 -12.29 16.82
N TYR A 155 16.86 -11.03 16.73
CA TYR A 155 16.91 -10.08 17.85
C TYR A 155 15.61 -9.28 17.95
N ILE A 156 15.00 -9.30 19.14
CA ILE A 156 13.83 -8.48 19.47
C ILE A 156 14.30 -7.25 20.24
N ALA A 157 14.24 -6.09 19.59
CA ALA A 157 14.62 -4.82 20.16
C ALA A 157 13.62 -4.40 21.23
N LYS A 158 14.14 -4.06 22.42
CA LYS A 158 13.33 -3.44 23.46
C LYS A 158 13.06 -1.96 23.10
N PRO A 159 11.88 -1.43 23.43
CA PRO A 159 11.62 0.01 23.31
C PRO A 159 12.64 0.76 24.16
N ARG A 160 13.07 1.93 23.70
CA ARG A 160 13.90 2.83 24.50
C ARG A 160 13.11 3.25 25.74
N ASP A 161 13.72 3.17 26.91
CA ASP A 161 13.20 3.83 28.11
C ASP A 161 13.29 5.34 27.87
N ILE A 162 12.21 5.93 27.36
CA ILE A 162 12.05 7.38 27.29
C ILE A 162 11.78 7.84 28.72
N LYS A 163 12.84 8.24 29.43
CA LYS A 163 12.70 9.00 30.68
C LYS A 163 12.29 10.44 30.39
#